data_AF-A0A7J6XB75-F1
#
_entry.id   AF-A0A7J6XB75-F1
#
_cell.length_a   1.000
_cell.length_b   1.000
_cell.length_c   1.000
_cell.angle_alpha   90.00
_cell.angle_beta   90.00
_cell.angle_gamma   90.00
#
_symmetry.space_group_name_H-M   'P 1'
#
loop_
_entity.id
_entity.type
_entity.pdbx_description
1 polymer ?
#
loop_
_entity_poly.entity_id
_entity_poly.type
_entity_poly.pdbx_seq_one_letter_code
_entity_poly.pdbx_strand_id
1 'polypeptide(L)'
;MASESINPNSILENIEIDYVAEKIDFKDFEEFSNSASASASGLAKKKQRKKMISVDELKKISSRTDVVDKVDATAADPKLLVYLKSYRNTVPVPRHWSQKKKFLQGKRVIEKQPYQLPDYVAATGIEKIRETYIEKGESAVLNPEMNIDYQIFYDAFYVNQTKPKLTTYGDLYYQGKEFEETKPVGMLSRELKEALDMPPDGVPPPWLTNMQRHGSERWGDLVD
;
A
#
# COMPACT_ATOMS: atom_id res chain seq x y z
N MET A 1 -24.92 1.46 -53.81
CA MET A 1 -24.15 2.25 -52.82
C MET A 1 -23.99 1.37 -51.59
N ALA A 2 -22.88 0.64 -51.51
CA ALA A 2 -22.62 -0.31 -50.44
C ALA A 2 -22.00 0.44 -49.25
N SER A 3 -22.58 0.26 -48.06
CA SER A 3 -22.06 0.77 -46.80
C SER A 3 -21.00 -0.20 -46.25
N GLU A 4 -19.74 0.22 -46.25
CA GLU A 4 -18.64 -0.51 -45.63
C GLU A 4 -18.80 -0.51 -44.10
N SER A 5 -18.97 -1.69 -43.52
CA SER A 5 -18.99 -1.91 -42.07
C SER A 5 -17.55 -1.91 -41.55
N ILE A 6 -17.19 -0.87 -40.80
CA ILE A 6 -15.91 -0.78 -40.10
C ILE A 6 -15.90 -1.79 -38.95
N ASN A 7 -14.96 -2.74 -39.00
CA ASN A 7 -14.79 -3.79 -38.01
C ASN A 7 -14.07 -3.20 -36.76
N PRO A 8 -14.68 -3.18 -35.57
CA PRO A 8 -14.09 -2.51 -34.39
C PRO A 8 -12.84 -3.21 -33.84
N ASN A 9 -12.53 -4.42 -34.31
CA ASN A 9 -11.40 -5.21 -33.83
C ASN A 9 -10.06 -4.93 -34.53
N SER A 10 -10.02 -4.13 -35.60
CA SER A 10 -8.75 -3.79 -36.26
C SER A 10 -7.91 -2.75 -35.50
N ILE A 11 -8.46 -2.15 -34.44
CA ILE A 11 -7.82 -1.06 -33.68
C ILE A 11 -6.97 -1.61 -32.51
N LEU A 12 -7.11 -2.88 -32.15
CA LEU A 12 -6.49 -3.45 -30.94
C LEU A 12 -5.24 -4.30 -31.18
N GLU A 13 -4.87 -4.59 -32.44
CA GLU A 13 -3.74 -5.48 -32.72
C GLU A 13 -2.38 -4.78 -32.90
N ASN A 14 -2.29 -3.44 -32.86
CA ASN A 14 -1.00 -2.74 -33.05
C ASN A 14 -0.73 -1.65 -31.99
N ILE A 15 -0.83 -2.01 -30.71
CA ILE A 15 -0.26 -1.19 -29.64
C ILE A 15 0.87 -1.99 -28.98
N GLU A 16 2.02 -2.02 -29.65
CA GLU A 16 3.30 -2.26 -28.99
C GLU A 16 3.53 -1.09 -28.04
N ILE A 17 3.39 -1.35 -26.74
CA ILE A 17 3.79 -0.38 -25.71
C ILE A 17 5.30 -0.48 -25.59
N ASP A 18 6.01 0.25 -26.45
CA ASP A 18 7.44 0.47 -26.30
C ASP A 18 7.67 1.27 -25.02
N TYR A 19 8.15 0.57 -23.98
CA TYR A 19 8.64 1.21 -22.77
C TYR A 19 9.97 1.91 -23.08
N VAL A 20 9.89 3.14 -23.58
CA VAL A 20 11.06 4.01 -23.69
C VAL A 20 11.38 4.51 -22.29
N ALA A 21 12.31 3.82 -21.62
CA ALA A 21 12.91 4.31 -20.39
C ALA A 21 13.72 5.58 -20.71
N GLU A 22 13.08 6.74 -20.59
CA GLU A 22 13.78 8.02 -20.64
C GLU A 22 14.79 8.04 -19.48
N LYS A 23 16.07 7.89 -19.81
CA LYS A 23 17.17 8.04 -18.85
C LYS A 23 17.20 9.51 -18.46
N ILE A 24 16.50 9.84 -17.38
CA ILE A 24 16.74 11.08 -16.65
C ILE A 24 18.14 10.94 -16.04
N ASP A 25 19.12 11.60 -16.67
CA ASP A 25 20.49 11.62 -16.18
C ASP A 25 20.54 12.34 -14.83
N PHE A 26 21.00 11.61 -13.81
CA PHE A 26 21.06 12.07 -12.41
C PHE A 26 21.94 13.31 -12.17
N LYS A 27 22.72 13.74 -13.17
CA LYS A 27 23.59 14.92 -13.08
C LYS A 27 22.83 16.24 -13.01
N ASP A 28 21.68 16.33 -13.68
CA ASP A 28 20.92 17.58 -13.76
C ASP A 28 20.25 17.96 -12.42
N PHE A 29 19.95 16.97 -11.57
CA PHE A 29 19.37 17.20 -10.24
C PHE A 29 20.43 17.67 -9.22
N GLU A 30 21.66 17.17 -9.34
CA GLU A 30 22.75 17.50 -8.41
C GLU A 30 23.33 18.90 -8.69
N GLU A 31 23.28 19.35 -9.94
CA GLU A 31 23.72 20.68 -10.36
C GLU A 31 22.75 21.80 -9.92
N PHE A 32 21.45 21.53 -9.87
CA PHE A 32 20.44 22.47 -9.33
C PHE A 32 20.59 22.70 -7.83
N SER A 33 20.95 21.65 -7.07
CA SER A 33 21.18 21.73 -5.62
C SER A 33 22.44 22.52 -5.26
N ASN A 34 23.49 22.43 -6.08
CA ASN A 34 24.77 23.06 -5.79
C ASN A 34 24.80 24.57 -6.09
N SER A 35 24.10 25.04 -7.14
CA SER A 35 24.13 26.47 -7.52
C SER A 35 23.39 27.38 -6.52
N ALA A 36 22.35 26.89 -5.85
CA ALA A 36 21.58 27.67 -4.87
C ALA A 36 22.29 27.88 -3.53
N SER A 37 23.37 27.13 -3.26
CA SER A 37 24.01 27.09 -1.94
C SER A 37 25.14 28.12 -1.74
N ALA A 38 25.69 28.68 -2.82
CA ALA A 38 27.01 29.33 -2.79
C ALA A 38 27.02 30.86 -2.56
N SER A 39 25.95 31.62 -2.84
CA SER A 39 26.05 33.10 -2.90
C SER A 39 25.22 33.92 -1.90
N ALA A 40 24.41 33.30 -1.02
CA ALA A 40 23.50 34.05 -0.11
C ALA A 40 23.53 33.63 1.38
N SER A 41 24.53 32.87 1.82
CA SER A 41 24.31 31.89 2.89
C SER A 41 24.61 32.32 4.35
N GLY A 42 25.24 33.46 4.62
CA GLY A 42 25.63 33.83 5.99
C GLY A 42 24.56 34.59 6.80
N LEU A 43 24.04 35.69 6.25
CA LEU A 43 23.20 36.66 6.97
C LEU A 43 21.69 36.37 6.83
N ALA A 44 21.25 35.90 5.67
CA ALA A 44 19.84 35.59 5.40
C ALA A 44 19.35 34.37 6.21
N LYS A 45 20.17 33.33 6.32
CA LYS A 45 19.87 32.12 7.12
C LYS A 45 19.67 32.43 8.61
N LYS A 46 20.41 33.41 9.15
CA LYS A 46 20.31 33.84 10.57
C LYS A 46 19.02 34.64 10.85
N LYS A 47 18.50 35.39 9.86
CA LYS A 47 17.23 36.14 9.97
C LYS A 47 16.01 35.23 9.79
N GLN A 48 16.08 34.22 8.92
CA GLN A 48 14.99 33.25 8.74
C GLN A 48 14.80 32.32 9.94
N ARG A 49 15.86 31.85 10.58
CA ARG A 49 15.75 31.02 11.80
C ARG A 49 15.04 31.72 12.96
N LYS A 50 15.05 33.06 13.01
CA LYS A 50 14.33 33.85 14.03
C LYS A 50 12.82 33.92 13.83
N LYS A 51 12.29 33.52 12.66
CA LYS A 51 10.85 33.47 12.37
C LYS A 51 10.24 32.08 12.55
N MET A 52 11.07 31.07 12.81
CA MET A 52 10.61 29.69 12.98
C MET A 52 10.03 29.52 14.38
N ILE A 53 8.79 29.03 14.46
CA ILE A 53 8.11 28.71 15.72
C ILE A 53 8.61 27.35 16.21
N SER A 54 8.75 27.17 17.53
CA SER A 54 9.12 25.86 18.08
C SER A 54 7.99 24.83 17.92
N VAL A 55 8.34 23.55 17.82
CA VAL A 55 7.33 22.46 17.69
C VAL A 55 6.39 22.44 18.90
N ASP A 56 6.90 22.73 20.10
CA ASP A 56 6.09 22.75 21.32
C ASP A 56 5.09 23.89 21.33
N GLU A 57 5.48 25.05 20.80
CA GLU A 57 4.58 26.20 20.65
C GLU A 57 3.53 25.95 19.57
N LEU A 58 3.89 25.28 18.47
CA LEU A 58 2.92 24.83 17.46
C LEU A 58 1.89 23.85 18.04
N LYS A 59 2.34 22.90 18.87
CA LYS A 59 1.43 21.98 19.58
C LYS A 59 0.48 22.73 20.50
N LYS A 60 0.94 23.73 21.25
CA LYS A 60 0.08 24.55 22.13
C LYS A 60 -1.03 25.29 21.37
N ILE A 61 -0.78 25.70 20.12
CA ILE A 61 -1.71 26.48 19.31
C ILE A 61 -2.67 25.56 18.52
N SER A 62 -2.23 24.35 18.18
CA SER A 62 -3.02 23.40 17.38
C SER A 62 -4.21 22.82 18.15
N SER A 63 -5.32 22.59 17.45
CA SER A 63 -6.46 21.83 17.97
C SER A 63 -6.18 20.33 18.04
N ARG A 64 -5.37 19.80 17.12
CA ARG A 64 -4.87 18.41 17.12
C ARG A 64 -3.35 18.41 17.19
N THR A 65 -2.80 18.07 18.34
CA THR A 65 -1.34 18.09 18.60
C THR A 65 -0.58 16.96 17.91
N ASP A 66 -1.29 15.90 17.61
CA ASP A 66 -0.82 14.59 17.14
C ASP A 66 -0.44 14.62 15.66
N VAL A 67 -1.01 15.55 14.88
CA VAL A 67 -0.68 15.75 13.46
C VAL A 67 0.55 16.64 13.23
N VAL A 68 1.13 17.21 14.31
CA VAL A 68 2.25 18.14 14.22
C VAL A 68 3.56 17.37 14.12
N ASP A 69 4.23 17.48 12.98
CA ASP A 69 5.53 16.86 12.72
C ASP A 69 6.69 17.80 13.08
N LYS A 70 7.85 17.21 13.35
CA LYS A 70 9.09 17.98 13.62
C LYS A 70 9.49 18.91 12.47
N VAL A 71 9.15 18.51 11.23
CA VAL A 71 9.46 19.28 10.01
C VAL A 71 8.58 20.51 9.83
N ASP A 72 7.42 20.57 10.48
CA ASP A 72 6.41 21.63 10.25
C ASP A 72 6.90 23.00 10.73
N ALA A 73 7.78 23.02 11.74
CA ALA A 73 8.43 24.23 12.22
C ALA A 73 9.28 24.95 11.14
N THR A 74 9.67 24.24 10.08
CA THR A 74 10.49 24.76 8.98
C THR A 74 9.66 25.21 7.77
N ALA A 75 8.34 25.03 7.81
CA ALA A 75 7.45 25.50 6.75
C ALA A 75 7.46 27.03 6.63
N ALA A 76 7.10 27.54 5.45
CA ALA A 76 6.97 28.98 5.21
C ALA A 76 5.90 29.63 6.12
N ASP A 77 4.78 28.93 6.31
CA ASP A 77 3.75 29.25 7.30
C ASP A 77 3.38 28.00 8.12
N PRO A 78 4.02 27.80 9.29
CA PRO A 78 3.78 26.64 10.14
C PRO A 78 2.36 26.59 10.73
N LYS A 79 1.74 27.75 11.01
CA LYS A 79 0.40 27.80 11.64
C LYS A 79 -0.67 27.36 10.64
N LEU A 80 -0.61 27.88 9.41
CA LEU A 80 -1.53 27.49 8.35
C LEU A 80 -1.35 26.02 7.96
N LEU A 81 -0.10 25.54 7.87
CA LEU A 81 0.16 24.13 7.54
C LEU A 81 -0.49 23.18 8.54
N VAL A 82 -0.31 23.43 9.84
CA VAL A 82 -0.92 22.61 10.90
C VAL A 82 -2.45 22.73 10.88
N TYR A 83 -2.99 23.91 10.58
CA TYR A 83 -4.43 24.09 10.39
C TYR A 83 -4.98 23.20 9.26
N LEU A 84 -4.29 23.16 8.10
CA LEU A 84 -4.70 22.31 6.98
C LEU A 84 -4.55 20.81 7.29
N LYS A 85 -3.46 20.42 7.96
CA LYS A 85 -3.25 19.03 8.41
C LYS A 85 -4.31 18.58 9.42
N SER A 86 -4.75 19.48 10.30
CA SER A 86 -5.78 19.22 11.30
C SER A 86 -7.21 19.41 10.78
N TYR A 87 -7.40 19.79 9.51
CA TYR A 87 -8.73 19.90 8.92
C TYR A 87 -9.42 18.54 8.74
N ARG A 88 -10.76 18.56 8.71
CA ARG A 88 -11.58 17.34 8.61
C ARG A 88 -11.39 16.70 7.23
N ASN A 89 -11.23 15.37 7.21
CA ASN A 89 -11.02 14.57 5.99
C ASN A 89 -9.71 14.88 5.25
N THR A 90 -8.75 15.57 5.86
CA THR A 90 -7.42 15.70 5.25
C THR A 90 -6.70 14.36 5.31
N VAL A 91 -6.16 13.91 4.19
CA VAL A 91 -5.26 12.75 4.11
C VAL A 91 -3.82 13.25 4.28
N PRO A 92 -3.01 12.66 5.18
CA PRO A 92 -1.64 13.09 5.41
C PRO A 92 -0.75 12.80 4.20
N VAL A 93 0.36 13.55 4.09
CA VAL A 93 1.36 13.30 3.05
C VAL A 93 2.02 11.92 3.27
N PRO A 94 2.15 11.07 2.23
CA PRO A 94 2.76 9.75 2.36
C PRO A 94 4.18 9.80 2.94
N ARG A 95 4.48 8.99 3.97
CA ARG A 95 5.75 8.99 4.75
C ARG A 95 7.04 8.87 3.93
N HIS A 96 6.97 8.35 2.72
CA HIS A 96 8.15 8.13 1.87
C HIS A 96 8.70 9.40 1.23
N TRP A 97 7.99 10.53 1.29
CA TRP A 97 8.42 11.80 0.69
C TRP A 97 9.79 12.30 1.23
N SER A 98 10.08 12.02 2.49
CA SER A 98 11.33 12.43 3.15
C SER A 98 12.40 11.34 3.17
N GLN A 99 12.14 10.19 2.53
CA GLN A 99 13.08 9.08 2.48
C GLN A 99 14.06 9.26 1.32
N LYS A 100 15.33 8.91 1.55
CA LYS A 100 16.37 8.95 0.50
C LYS A 100 16.20 7.85 -0.56
N LYS A 101 15.51 6.76 -0.21
CA LYS A 101 15.28 5.60 -1.09
C LYS A 101 14.10 5.87 -2.00
N LYS A 102 14.16 5.40 -3.26
CA LYS A 102 12.99 5.44 -4.15
C LYS A 102 11.88 4.55 -3.56
N PHE A 103 10.63 4.99 -3.66
CA PHE A 103 9.48 4.43 -2.93
C PHE A 103 9.36 2.89 -2.92
N LEU A 104 9.55 2.21 -4.06
CA LEU A 104 9.43 0.74 -4.17
C LEU A 104 10.78 0.00 -4.28
N GLN A 105 11.90 0.69 -4.07
CA GLN A 105 13.22 0.11 -4.35
C GLN A 105 13.58 -1.06 -3.42
N GLY A 106 13.12 -1.05 -2.17
CA GLY A 106 13.40 -2.15 -1.24
C GLY A 106 12.66 -3.45 -1.55
N LYS A 107 11.70 -3.44 -2.48
CA LYS A 107 10.94 -4.64 -2.88
C LYS A 107 11.65 -5.54 -3.89
N ARG A 108 12.76 -5.09 -4.46
CA ARG A 108 13.47 -5.85 -5.52
C ARG A 108 13.98 -7.23 -5.06
N VAL A 109 14.14 -7.43 -3.75
CA VAL A 109 14.69 -8.66 -3.17
C VAL A 109 13.57 -9.65 -2.80
N ILE A 110 12.32 -9.17 -2.65
CA ILE A 110 11.20 -10.00 -2.25
C ILE A 110 10.51 -10.50 -3.51
N GLU A 111 10.42 -11.81 -3.65
CA GLU A 111 9.69 -12.44 -4.74
C GLU A 111 8.20 -12.13 -4.63
N LYS A 112 7.66 -11.46 -5.65
CA LYS A 112 6.24 -11.15 -5.71
C LYS A 112 5.50 -12.43 -6.08
N GLN A 113 4.53 -12.84 -5.26
CA GLN A 113 3.63 -13.93 -5.61
C GLN A 113 2.93 -13.62 -6.94
N PRO A 114 2.74 -14.63 -7.81
CA PRO A 114 1.99 -14.46 -9.05
C PRO A 114 0.56 -14.02 -8.74
N TYR A 115 -0.09 -13.40 -9.71
CA TYR A 115 -1.46 -12.95 -9.54
C TYR A 115 -2.38 -14.17 -9.33
N GLN A 116 -3.12 -14.18 -8.22
CA GLN A 116 -4.14 -15.17 -7.94
C GLN A 116 -5.49 -14.67 -8.45
N LEU A 117 -6.19 -15.53 -9.19
CA LEU A 117 -7.54 -15.25 -9.64
C LEU A 117 -8.50 -15.18 -8.43
N PRO A 118 -9.51 -14.30 -8.44
CA PRO A 118 -10.59 -14.36 -7.46
C PRO A 118 -11.29 -15.73 -7.49
N ASP A 119 -11.71 -16.22 -6.32
CA ASP A 119 -12.25 -17.57 -6.14
C ASP A 119 -13.37 -17.92 -7.14
N TYR A 120 -14.27 -16.97 -7.42
CA TYR A 120 -15.38 -17.18 -8.36
C TYR A 120 -14.93 -17.32 -9.82
N VAL A 121 -13.80 -16.72 -10.20
CA VAL A 121 -13.19 -16.90 -11.54
C VAL A 121 -12.37 -18.18 -11.56
N ALA A 122 -11.60 -18.47 -10.50
CA ALA A 122 -10.83 -19.71 -10.40
C ALA A 122 -11.74 -20.96 -10.48
N ALA A 123 -12.95 -20.87 -9.90
CA ALA A 123 -13.97 -21.92 -9.96
C ALA A 123 -14.43 -22.28 -11.38
N THR A 124 -14.27 -21.38 -12.37
CA THR A 124 -14.57 -21.69 -13.78
C THR A 124 -13.62 -22.74 -14.38
N GLY A 125 -12.50 -23.03 -13.71
CA GLY A 125 -11.49 -23.98 -14.17
C GLY A 125 -10.57 -23.44 -15.28
N ILE A 126 -10.68 -22.15 -15.61
CA ILE A 126 -9.89 -21.50 -16.67
C ILE A 126 -8.38 -21.56 -16.41
N GLU A 127 -7.98 -21.53 -15.15
CA GLU A 127 -6.56 -21.63 -14.74
C GLU A 127 -5.94 -22.95 -15.21
N LYS A 128 -6.60 -24.07 -14.91
CA LYS A 128 -6.17 -25.42 -15.32
C LYS A 128 -6.14 -25.57 -16.84
N ILE A 129 -7.15 -25.02 -17.52
CA ILE A 129 -7.21 -25.03 -18.98
C ILE A 129 -5.97 -24.31 -19.53
N ARG A 130 -5.70 -23.10 -19.04
CA ARG A 130 -4.56 -22.30 -19.51
C ARG A 130 -3.21 -22.98 -19.21
N GLU A 131 -3.06 -23.58 -18.04
CA GLU A 131 -1.87 -24.35 -17.67
C GLU A 131 -1.61 -25.49 -18.66
N THR A 132 -2.65 -26.28 -19.00
CA THR A 132 -2.50 -27.38 -19.97
C THR A 132 -2.09 -26.93 -21.37
N TYR A 133 -2.45 -25.70 -21.76
CA TYR A 133 -2.03 -25.10 -23.03
C TYR A 133 -0.57 -24.66 -23.01
N ILE A 134 -0.14 -24.05 -21.90
CA ILE A 134 1.25 -23.65 -21.72
C ILE A 134 2.16 -24.90 -21.73
N GLU A 135 1.74 -25.98 -21.06
CA GLU A 135 2.48 -27.25 -21.03
C GLU A 135 2.54 -27.98 -22.38
N LYS A 136 1.50 -27.88 -23.22
CA LYS A 136 1.48 -28.45 -24.57
C LYS A 136 2.31 -27.67 -25.60
N GLY A 137 2.76 -26.46 -25.25
CA GLY A 137 3.54 -25.58 -26.12
C GLY A 137 2.74 -25.00 -27.29
N GLU A 138 3.32 -24.01 -27.97
CA GLU A 138 2.75 -23.23 -29.10
C GLU A 138 2.31 -24.06 -30.32
N SER A 139 2.52 -25.39 -30.31
CA SER A 139 2.09 -26.30 -31.37
C SER A 139 0.58 -26.53 -31.42
N ALA A 140 -0.15 -26.19 -30.35
CA ALA A 140 -1.60 -26.10 -30.37
C ALA A 140 -2.01 -24.67 -30.76
N VAL A 141 -1.93 -24.36 -32.07
CA VAL A 141 -2.73 -23.28 -32.66
C VAL A 141 -4.14 -23.44 -32.10
N LEU A 142 -4.66 -22.39 -31.46
CA LEU A 142 -5.98 -22.32 -30.83
C LEU A 142 -7.00 -23.15 -31.63
N ASN A 143 -7.26 -24.38 -31.20
CA ASN A 143 -8.35 -25.15 -31.79
C ASN A 143 -9.61 -24.35 -31.44
N PRO A 144 -10.40 -23.89 -32.43
CA PRO A 144 -11.59 -23.06 -32.19
C PRO A 144 -12.68 -23.78 -31.39
N GLU A 145 -12.48 -25.07 -31.09
CA GLU A 145 -13.37 -25.96 -30.34
C GLU A 145 -13.07 -25.98 -28.83
N MET A 146 -12.56 -24.87 -28.28
CA MET A 146 -12.52 -24.69 -26.82
C MET A 146 -13.94 -24.49 -26.30
N ASN A 147 -14.66 -25.61 -26.13
CA ASN A 147 -16.03 -25.68 -25.63
C ASN A 147 -16.08 -25.40 -24.13
N ILE A 148 -15.69 -24.20 -23.72
CA ILE A 148 -16.04 -23.71 -22.39
C ILE A 148 -17.49 -23.22 -22.48
N ASP A 149 -18.35 -23.80 -21.66
CA ASP A 149 -19.76 -23.43 -21.64
C ASP A 149 -19.90 -21.96 -21.20
N TYR A 150 -20.52 -21.15 -22.06
CA TYR A 150 -20.80 -19.75 -21.78
C TYR A 150 -21.62 -19.55 -20.50
N GLN A 151 -22.46 -20.52 -20.14
CA GLN A 151 -23.25 -20.46 -18.90
C GLN A 151 -22.37 -20.44 -17.66
N ILE A 152 -21.23 -21.15 -17.67
CA ILE A 152 -20.29 -21.18 -16.53
C ILE A 152 -19.72 -19.79 -16.26
N PHE A 153 -19.37 -19.04 -17.32
CA PHE A 153 -18.88 -17.67 -17.16
C PHE A 153 -20.00 -16.72 -16.76
N TYR A 154 -21.20 -16.89 -17.31
CA TYR A 154 -22.37 -16.11 -16.92
C TYR A 154 -22.64 -16.24 -15.41
N ASP A 155 -22.69 -17.47 -14.91
CA ASP A 155 -22.90 -17.76 -13.49
C ASP A 155 -21.76 -17.24 -12.61
N ALA A 156 -20.51 -17.35 -13.07
CA ALA A 156 -19.35 -16.85 -12.33
C ALA A 156 -19.39 -15.32 -12.12
N PHE A 157 -19.74 -14.56 -13.16
CA PHE A 157 -19.75 -13.10 -13.10
C PHE A 157 -21.07 -12.51 -12.58
N TYR A 158 -22.19 -13.20 -12.75
CA TYR A 158 -23.51 -12.66 -12.41
C TYR A 158 -24.10 -13.24 -11.13
N VAL A 159 -23.88 -14.52 -10.85
CA VAL A 159 -24.46 -15.22 -9.69
C VAL A 159 -23.45 -15.32 -8.55
N ASN A 160 -22.22 -15.76 -8.85
CA ASN A 160 -21.20 -16.09 -7.85
C ASN A 160 -20.23 -14.93 -7.55
N GLN A 161 -20.50 -13.73 -8.05
CA GLN A 161 -19.61 -12.59 -7.87
C GLN A 161 -19.53 -12.15 -6.40
N THR A 162 -18.32 -12.15 -5.86
CA THR A 162 -18.03 -11.65 -4.50
C THR A 162 -17.36 -10.30 -4.55
N LYS A 163 -17.78 -9.36 -3.67
CA LYS A 163 -17.12 -8.05 -3.57
C LYS A 163 -15.71 -8.22 -2.99
N PRO A 164 -14.67 -7.66 -3.64
CA PRO A 164 -13.32 -7.72 -3.10
C PRO A 164 -13.19 -6.93 -1.81
N LYS A 165 -12.13 -7.20 -1.03
CA LYS A 165 -11.77 -6.41 0.14
C LYS A 165 -11.34 -5.02 -0.32
N LEU A 166 -12.19 -4.03 -0.11
CA LEU A 166 -11.92 -2.63 -0.41
C LEU A 166 -11.23 -1.95 0.77
N THR A 167 -10.50 -0.90 0.44
CA THR A 167 -9.78 -0.06 1.38
C THR A 167 -10.64 1.15 1.75
N THR A 168 -10.49 1.68 2.97
CA THR A 168 -11.31 2.81 3.44
C THR A 168 -10.71 4.15 3.02
N TYR A 169 -11.48 5.22 3.13
CA TYR A 169 -10.97 6.55 2.81
C TYR A 169 -9.83 6.97 3.76
N GLY A 170 -8.71 7.42 3.19
CA GLY A 170 -7.52 7.84 3.94
C GLY A 170 -6.48 6.75 4.15
N ASP A 171 -6.79 5.50 3.81
CA ASP A 171 -5.84 4.40 3.85
C ASP A 171 -4.86 4.47 2.68
N LEU A 172 -3.68 5.04 2.94
CA LEU A 172 -2.61 5.13 1.96
C LEU A 172 -1.82 3.82 1.86
N TYR A 173 -1.36 3.52 0.65
CA TYR A 173 -0.42 2.43 0.44
C TYR A 173 1.01 2.87 0.80
N TYR A 174 1.74 2.01 1.51
CA TYR A 174 3.16 2.17 1.77
C TYR A 174 3.88 0.83 1.61
N GLN A 175 5.19 0.91 1.40
CA GLN A 175 6.01 -0.28 1.28
C GLN A 175 5.93 -1.10 2.58
N GLY A 176 5.53 -2.37 2.45
CA GLY A 176 5.39 -3.28 3.58
C GLY A 176 3.94 -3.43 4.08
N LYS A 177 3.00 -2.61 3.61
CA LYS A 177 1.59 -2.68 4.00
C LYS A 177 0.96 -4.06 3.74
N GLU A 178 1.43 -4.77 2.71
CA GLU A 178 0.97 -6.13 2.39
C GLU A 178 1.33 -7.20 3.42
N PHE A 179 2.31 -6.95 4.30
CA PHE A 179 2.72 -7.90 5.34
C PHE A 179 2.02 -7.64 6.68
N GLU A 180 1.22 -6.57 6.77
CA GLU A 180 0.51 -6.23 7.98
C GLU A 180 -0.77 -7.06 8.08
N GLU A 181 -0.69 -8.14 8.87
CA GLU A 181 -1.87 -8.89 9.29
C GLU A 181 -2.36 -8.39 10.65
N THR A 182 -3.59 -7.89 10.69
CA THR A 182 -4.24 -7.53 11.96
C THR A 182 -4.83 -8.79 12.60
N LYS A 183 -4.14 -9.34 13.60
CA LYS A 183 -4.66 -10.46 14.40
C LYS A 183 -5.47 -9.90 15.58
N PRO A 184 -6.71 -10.37 15.80
CA PRO A 184 -7.54 -9.88 16.90
C PRO A 184 -6.91 -10.23 18.26
N VAL A 185 -6.90 -9.27 19.18
CA VAL A 185 -6.39 -9.47 20.54
C VAL A 185 -7.32 -10.38 21.32
N GLY A 186 -6.76 -11.31 22.09
CA GLY A 186 -7.50 -12.21 22.99
C GLY A 186 -7.91 -13.54 22.38
N MET A 187 -7.84 -13.70 21.05
CA MET A 187 -8.05 -14.99 20.40
C MET A 187 -6.70 -15.59 19.97
N LEU A 188 -6.34 -16.72 20.57
CA LEU A 188 -5.14 -17.47 20.20
C LEU A 188 -5.51 -18.49 19.13
N SER A 189 -4.76 -18.50 18.02
CA SER A 189 -4.93 -19.51 16.98
C SER A 189 -4.66 -20.91 17.55
N ARG A 190 -5.26 -21.94 16.95
CA ARG A 190 -5.03 -23.33 17.37
C ARG A 190 -3.55 -23.69 17.32
N GLU A 191 -2.86 -23.28 16.26
CA GLU A 191 -1.42 -23.46 16.08
C GLU A 191 -0.61 -22.80 17.20
N LEU A 192 -0.98 -21.59 17.61
CA LEU A 192 -0.31 -20.90 18.71
C LEU A 192 -0.60 -21.55 20.07
N LYS A 193 -1.82 -22.06 20.28
CA LYS A 193 -2.16 -22.82 21.49
C LYS A 193 -1.32 -24.08 21.59
N GLU A 194 -1.18 -24.81 20.49
CA GLU A 194 -0.37 -26.03 20.42
C GLU A 194 1.13 -25.73 20.65
N ALA A 195 1.66 -24.67 20.03
CA ALA A 195 3.05 -24.25 20.25
C ALA A 195 3.34 -23.78 21.69
N LEU A 196 2.31 -23.32 22.41
CA LEU A 196 2.38 -22.92 23.82
C LEU A 196 2.00 -24.05 24.78
N ASP A 197 1.82 -25.28 24.28
CA ASP A 197 1.33 -26.44 25.04
C ASP A 197 0.04 -26.16 25.85
N MET A 198 -0.82 -25.30 25.31
CA MET A 198 -2.11 -24.99 25.90
C MET A 198 -3.18 -25.96 25.41
N PRO A 199 -4.00 -26.52 26.32
CA PRO A 199 -5.15 -27.34 25.94
C PRO A 199 -6.11 -26.59 25.01
N PRO A 200 -6.75 -27.28 24.05
CA PRO A 200 -7.56 -26.64 23.02
C PRO A 200 -8.75 -25.85 23.56
N ASP A 201 -9.35 -26.28 24.69
CA ASP A 201 -10.58 -25.70 25.22
C ASP A 201 -10.52 -25.36 26.73
N GLY A 202 -11.05 -24.18 27.07
CA GLY A 202 -11.46 -23.80 28.42
C GLY A 202 -10.37 -23.37 29.41
N VAL A 203 -9.10 -23.61 29.11
CA VAL A 203 -8.01 -23.21 30.01
C VAL A 203 -7.59 -21.76 29.75
N PRO A 204 -7.63 -20.88 30.77
CA PRO A 204 -7.17 -19.52 30.59
C PRO A 204 -5.65 -19.49 30.32
N PRO A 205 -5.16 -18.50 29.57
CA PRO A 205 -3.75 -18.42 29.28
C PRO A 205 -2.92 -18.21 30.56
N PRO A 206 -1.66 -18.68 30.59
CA PRO A 206 -0.85 -18.73 31.81
C PRO A 206 -0.58 -17.35 32.43
N TRP A 207 -0.60 -16.28 31.61
CA TRP A 207 -0.44 -14.91 32.08
C TRP A 207 -1.67 -14.35 32.82
N LEU A 208 -2.82 -15.03 32.82
CA LEU A 208 -4.01 -14.58 33.56
C LEU A 208 -3.72 -14.40 35.05
N THR A 209 -2.96 -15.31 35.67
CA THR A 209 -2.57 -15.23 37.08
C THR A 209 -1.78 -13.95 37.37
N ASN A 210 -0.92 -13.54 36.43
CA ASN A 210 -0.12 -12.32 36.55
C ASN A 210 -0.96 -11.07 36.29
N MET A 211 -1.92 -11.12 35.37
CA MET A 211 -2.90 -10.04 35.16
C MET A 211 -3.77 -9.80 36.38
N GLN A 212 -4.22 -10.86 37.08
CA GLN A 212 -5.01 -10.76 38.30
C GLN A 212 -4.22 -10.15 39.47
N ARG A 213 -2.91 -10.42 39.56
CA ARG A 213 -2.04 -9.90 40.63
C ARG A 213 -1.68 -8.43 40.43
N HIS A 214 -1.41 -8.01 39.19
CA HIS A 214 -0.89 -6.68 38.88
C HIS A 214 -1.94 -5.70 38.34
N GLY A 215 -3.18 -6.17 38.13
CA GLY A 215 -4.25 -5.40 37.51
C GLY A 215 -4.12 -5.34 35.99
N SER A 216 -5.26 -5.23 35.31
CA SER A 216 -5.34 -5.13 33.85
C SER A 216 -4.59 -3.91 33.27
N GLU A 217 -4.42 -2.86 34.08
CA GLU A 217 -3.98 -1.54 33.62
C GLU A 217 -2.45 -1.43 33.51
N ARG A 218 -1.68 -2.16 34.33
CA ARG A 218 -0.21 -2.02 34.37
C ARG A 218 0.53 -2.76 33.24
N TRP A 219 -0.14 -3.67 32.51
CA TRP A 219 0.50 -4.46 31.46
C TRP A 219 0.62 -3.72 30.11
N GLY A 220 -0.15 -2.64 29.91
CA GLY A 220 -0.05 -1.81 28.70
C GLY A 220 1.23 -0.97 28.63
N ASP A 221 1.81 -0.60 29.77
CA ASP A 221 2.97 0.32 29.85
C ASP A 221 4.32 -0.40 29.80
N LEU A 222 4.34 -1.73 29.71
CA LEU A 222 5.55 -2.57 29.72
C LEU A 222 5.92 -3.11 28.32
N VAL A 223 5.17 -2.71 27.29
CA VAL A 223 5.38 -3.10 25.89
C VAL A 223 5.48 -1.84 25.03
N ASP A 224 6.49 -1.01 25.31
CA ASP A 224 7.03 0.05 24.44
C ASP A 224 8.56 0.07 24.56
#